data_AF-A0A965UMQ3-F1
#
_entry.id   AF-A0A965UMQ3-F1
#
_cell.length_a   1.000
_cell.length_b   1.000
_cell.length_c   1.000
_cell.angle_alpha   90.00
_cell.angle_beta   90.00
_cell.angle_gamma   90.00
#
_symmetry.space_group_name_H-M   'P 1'
#
loop_
_entity.id
_entity.type
_entity.pdbx_description
1 polymer ?
#
loop_
_entity_poly.entity_id
_entity_poly.type
_entity_poly.pdbx_seq_one_letter_code
_entity_poly.pdbx_strand_id
1 'polypeptide(L)'
;MTRYQFPKKRRSPRYLNASAGGSVASTPEVKVKRRVVEQLKELGAYYFYPVTGGYGSSGVPDIVGCFHGKFFAIECKAGSNKPTPLQQKNLDSIENALGAAIVVNEVNMNEVKTWLTNLL
;
A
#
# COMPACT_ATOMS: atom_id res chain seq x y z
N MET A 1 14.22 0.74 -28.60
CA MET A 1 13.46 0.80 -27.33
C MET A 1 12.11 1.45 -27.59
N THR A 2 11.07 0.66 -27.80
CA THR A 2 9.70 1.15 -28.01
C THR A 2 9.17 1.71 -26.69
N ARG A 3 8.96 3.03 -26.61
CA ARG A 3 8.29 3.65 -25.46
C ARG A 3 6.85 3.14 -25.44
N TYR A 4 6.51 2.32 -24.45
CA TYR A 4 5.13 1.95 -24.21
C TYR A 4 4.35 3.23 -23.87
N GLN A 5 3.48 3.67 -24.78
CA GLN A 5 2.60 4.81 -24.56
C GLN A 5 1.49 4.35 -23.61
N PHE A 6 1.46 4.89 -22.39
CA PHE A 6 0.36 4.64 -21.47
C PHE A 6 -0.95 5.14 -22.09
N PRO A 7 -1.97 4.28 -22.27
CA PRO A 7 -3.26 4.72 -22.77
C PRO A 7 -3.88 5.72 -21.79
N LYS A 8 -4.46 6.80 -22.32
CA LYS A 8 -5.19 7.80 -21.52
C LYS A 8 -6.25 7.07 -20.67
N LYS A 9 -6.18 7.29 -19.35
CA LYS A 9 -6.97 6.64 -18.28
C LYS A 9 -8.35 6.15 -18.77
N ARG A 10 -8.54 4.83 -18.89
CA ARG A 10 -9.89 4.26 -18.93
C ARG A 10 -10.49 4.47 -17.54
N ARG A 11 -11.69 5.06 -17.47
CA ARG A 11 -12.43 5.26 -16.22
C ARG A 11 -12.50 3.93 -15.46
N SER A 12 -12.16 3.97 -14.18
CA SER A 12 -12.22 2.80 -13.30
C SER A 12 -13.65 2.23 -13.26
N PRO A 13 -13.81 0.89 -13.14
CA PRO A 13 -15.11 0.31 -12.89
C PRO A 13 -15.71 0.93 -11.61
N ARG A 14 -16.94 1.43 -11.70
CA ARG A 14 -17.73 1.82 -10.53
C ARG A 14 -17.91 0.59 -9.66
N TYR A 15 -17.19 0.50 -8.54
CA TYR A 15 -17.50 -0.49 -7.52
C TYR A 15 -18.83 -0.10 -6.85
N LEU A 16 -19.76 -1.05 -6.87
CA LEU A 16 -21.10 -0.95 -6.31
C LEU A 16 -21.03 -0.64 -4.81
N ASN A 17 -21.88 0.28 -4.37
CA ASN A 17 -22.15 0.56 -2.96
C ASN A 17 -22.82 -0.66 -2.31
N ALA A 18 -22.28 -1.13 -1.19
CA ALA A 18 -23.00 -1.97 -0.25
C ALA A 18 -23.10 -1.22 1.09
N SER A 19 -24.33 -0.87 1.45
CA SER A 19 -24.74 -0.38 2.77
C SER A 19 -25.18 -1.56 3.65
N ALA A 20 -24.71 -1.66 4.89
CA ALA A 20 -25.50 -1.94 6.11
C ALA A 20 -24.61 -2.44 7.27
N GLY A 21 -24.81 -1.84 8.46
CA GLY A 21 -24.96 -2.57 9.72
C GLY A 21 -23.71 -3.02 10.49
N GLY A 22 -23.44 -2.35 11.62
CA GLY A 22 -22.63 -2.86 12.73
C GLY A 22 -21.29 -2.12 12.92
N SER A 23 -21.21 -1.24 13.93
CA SER A 23 -19.93 -0.62 14.33
C SER A 23 -19.06 -1.66 15.06
N VAL A 24 -18.45 -2.57 14.30
CA VAL A 24 -17.29 -3.32 14.79
C VAL A 24 -16.21 -2.27 15.02
N ALA A 25 -15.75 -2.12 16.27
CA ALA A 25 -14.66 -1.21 16.59
C ALA A 25 -13.46 -1.52 15.68
N SER A 26 -13.17 -0.63 14.73
CA SER A 26 -12.07 -0.83 13.80
C SER A 26 -10.77 -0.80 14.61
N THR A 27 -9.94 -1.83 14.49
CA THR A 27 -8.61 -1.78 15.09
C THR A 27 -7.83 -0.58 14.52
N PRO A 28 -6.86 -0.02 15.26
CA PRO A 28 -6.07 1.10 14.76
C PRO A 28 -5.38 0.76 13.43
N GLU A 29 -4.96 -0.50 13.25
CA GLU A 29 -4.38 -0.99 11.99
C GLU A 29 -5.35 -0.96 10.81
N VAL A 30 -6.62 -1.33 11.01
CA VAL A 30 -7.66 -1.22 9.96
C VAL A 30 -7.89 0.23 9.57
N LYS A 31 -7.86 1.15 10.54
CA LYS A 31 -7.96 2.60 10.28
C LYS A 31 -6.78 3.10 9.44
N VAL A 32 -5.56 2.69 9.77
CA VAL A 32 -4.35 3.02 9.01
C VAL A 32 -4.44 2.50 7.58
N LYS A 33 -4.76 1.20 7.38
CA LYS A 33 -4.90 0.58 6.05
C LYS A 33 -5.94 1.29 5.19
N ARG A 34 -7.10 1.65 5.77
CA ARG A 34 -8.14 2.41 5.06
C ARG A 34 -7.61 3.76 4.58
N ARG A 35 -6.92 4.50 5.45
CA ARG A 35 -6.40 5.84 5.11
C ARG A 35 -5.30 5.80 4.04
N VAL A 36 -4.45 4.77 4.07
CA VAL A 36 -3.47 4.51 3.02
C VAL A 36 -4.17 4.28 1.67
N VAL A 37 -5.15 3.39 1.63
CA VAL A 37 -5.87 3.04 0.39
C VAL A 37 -6.63 4.23 -0.20
N GLU A 38 -7.21 5.10 0.62
CA GLU A 38 -7.82 6.35 0.15
C GLU A 38 -6.83 7.19 -0.67
N GLN A 39 -5.62 7.40 -0.16
CA GLN A 39 -4.58 8.18 -0.85
C GLN A 39 -4.08 7.49 -2.12
N LEU A 40 -3.91 6.17 -2.10
CA LEU A 40 -3.53 5.41 -3.29
C LEU A 40 -4.59 5.52 -4.41
N LYS A 41 -5.88 5.48 -4.05
CA LYS A 41 -7.00 5.68 -4.97
C LYS A 41 -7.01 7.10 -5.55
N GLU A 42 -6.77 8.12 -4.73
CA GLU A 42 -6.67 9.51 -5.19
C GLU A 42 -5.56 9.70 -6.24
N LEU A 43 -4.40 9.06 -6.02
CA LEU A 43 -3.28 9.10 -6.96
C LEU A 43 -3.53 8.28 -8.23
N GLY A 44 -4.47 7.34 -8.19
CA GLY A 44 -4.64 6.34 -9.25
C GLY A 44 -3.48 5.35 -9.30
N ALA A 45 -2.84 5.09 -8.16
CA ALA A 45 -1.81 4.06 -8.03
C ALA A 45 -2.45 2.66 -8.14
N TYR A 46 -1.75 1.73 -8.78
CA TYR A 46 -2.12 0.32 -8.73
C TYR A 46 -1.67 -0.26 -7.39
N TYR A 47 -2.53 -1.00 -6.69
CA TYR A 47 -2.21 -1.63 -5.41
C TYR A 47 -3.05 -2.89 -5.17
N PHE A 48 -2.56 -3.78 -4.32
CA PHE A 48 -3.31 -4.91 -3.79
C PHE A 48 -2.81 -5.30 -2.40
N TYR A 49 -3.63 -6.04 -1.66
CA TYR A 49 -3.23 -6.71 -0.43
C TYR A 49 -2.66 -8.09 -0.79
N PRO A 50 -1.38 -8.38 -0.52
CA PRO A 50 -0.82 -9.70 -0.76
C PRO A 50 -1.57 -10.76 0.06
N VAL A 51 -1.99 -11.84 -0.61
CA VAL A 51 -2.60 -13.01 0.04
C VAL A 51 -1.55 -14.11 0.06
N THR A 52 -0.98 -14.37 1.23
CA THR A 52 0.04 -15.40 1.41
C THR A 52 -0.63 -16.73 1.74
N GLY A 53 -0.85 -17.57 0.71
CA GLY A 53 -1.23 -18.97 0.89
C GLY A 53 -0.02 -19.86 1.23
N GLY A 54 -0.18 -21.19 1.15
CA GLY A 54 0.89 -22.15 1.48
C GLY A 54 2.17 -22.07 0.64
N TYR A 55 2.15 -21.33 -0.48
CA TYR A 55 3.31 -21.05 -1.34
C TYR A 55 3.82 -19.60 -1.26
N GLY A 56 3.19 -18.75 -0.44
CA GLY A 56 3.56 -17.35 -0.29
C GLY A 56 4.71 -17.15 0.70
N SER A 57 5.57 -16.17 0.43
CA SER A 57 6.58 -15.74 1.40
C SER A 57 5.94 -15.16 2.66
N SER A 58 6.49 -15.47 3.83
CA SER A 58 6.04 -14.87 5.09
C SER A 58 6.57 -13.44 5.25
N GLY A 59 5.83 -12.62 6.01
CA GLY A 59 6.23 -11.23 6.32
C GLY A 59 6.19 -10.27 5.13
N VAL A 60 5.47 -10.60 4.05
CA VAL A 60 5.26 -9.68 2.92
C VAL A 60 4.54 -8.42 3.43
N PRO A 61 4.90 -7.21 2.95
CA PRO A 61 4.26 -5.97 3.36
C PRO A 61 2.74 -6.00 3.14
N ASP A 62 2.00 -5.36 4.04
CA ASP A 62 0.52 -5.32 4.02
C ASP A 62 -0.09 -4.87 2.69
N ILE A 63 0.51 -3.86 2.05
CA ILE A 63 0.05 -3.29 0.79
C ILE A 63 1.26 -3.15 -0.12
N VAL A 64 1.13 -3.62 -1.36
CA VAL A 64 2.14 -3.41 -2.40
C VAL A 64 1.49 -2.88 -3.66
N GLY A 65 2.27 -2.23 -4.51
CA GLY A 65 1.73 -1.59 -5.69
C GLY A 65 2.77 -1.00 -6.62
N CYS A 66 2.27 -0.26 -7.60
CA CYS A 66 3.08 0.49 -8.55
C CYS A 66 2.45 1.84 -8.84
N PHE A 67 3.28 2.89 -8.84
CA PHE A 67 2.89 4.24 -9.20
C PHE A 67 3.91 4.81 -10.18
N HIS A 68 3.45 5.18 -11.38
CA HIS A 68 4.28 5.72 -12.46
C HIS A 68 5.56 4.88 -12.76
N GLY A 69 5.45 3.55 -12.70
CA GLY A 69 6.56 2.63 -12.96
C GLY A 69 7.49 2.38 -11.78
N LYS A 70 7.26 3.02 -10.61
CA LYS A 70 7.97 2.72 -9.36
C LYS A 70 7.17 1.73 -8.54
N PHE A 71 7.79 0.59 -8.20
CA PHE A 71 7.23 -0.37 -7.25
C PHE A 71 7.30 0.22 -5.84
N PHE A 72 6.23 0.03 -5.06
CA PHE A 72 6.19 0.44 -3.66
C PHE A 72 5.60 -0.64 -2.76
N ALA A 73 5.97 -0.59 -1.48
CA ALA A 73 5.42 -1.40 -0.41
C ALA A 73 5.16 -0.57 0.85
N ILE A 74 4.07 -0.87 1.54
CA ILE A 74 3.61 -0.18 2.74
C ILE A 74 3.29 -1.24 3.79
N GLU A 75 3.95 -1.16 4.93
CA GLU A 75 3.71 -1.99 6.11
C GLU A 75 2.95 -1.15 7.16
N CYS A 76 1.75 -1.59 7.55
CA CYS A 76 0.89 -0.84 8.46
C CYS A 76 1.03 -1.36 9.89
N LYS A 77 1.32 -0.48 10.85
CA LYS A 77 1.44 -0.81 12.27
C LYS A 77 0.49 0.04 13.12
N ALA A 78 0.03 -0.51 14.24
CA ALA A 78 -0.70 0.24 15.26
C ALA A 78 0.27 0.88 16.27
N GLY A 79 0.05 2.13 16.62
CA GLY A 79 0.83 2.87 17.62
C GLY A 79 2.34 2.86 17.34
N SER A 80 3.11 2.49 18.35
CA SER A 80 4.58 2.41 18.30
C SER A 80 5.12 1.03 17.89
N ASN A 81 4.25 0.12 17.44
CA ASN A 81 4.67 -1.21 17.02
C ASN A 81 5.64 -1.11 15.83
N LYS A 82 6.71 -1.89 15.89
CA LYS A 82 7.71 -1.99 14.84
C LYS A 82 7.43 -3.17 13.91
N PRO A 83 7.93 -3.16 12.67
CA PRO A 83 7.96 -4.36 11.84
C PRO A 83 8.68 -5.50 12.57
N THR A 84 8.22 -6.72 12.36
CA THR A 84 8.99 -7.91 12.77
C THR A 84 10.29 -7.99 11.98
N PRO A 85 11.31 -8.73 12.43
CA PRO A 85 12.56 -8.89 11.67
C PRO A 85 12.34 -9.40 10.24
N LEU A 86 11.35 -10.27 10.03
CA LEU A 86 11.03 -10.79 8.70
C LEU A 86 10.37 -9.74 7.80
N GLN A 87 9.46 -8.93 8.34
CA GLN A 87 8.87 -7.80 7.62
C GLN A 87 9.94 -6.77 7.27
N GLN A 88 10.82 -6.43 8.21
CA GLN A 88 11.95 -5.53 7.97
C GLN A 88 12.83 -6.04 6.84
N LYS A 89 13.21 -7.32 6.86
CA LYS A 89 13.99 -7.94 5.77
C LYS A 89 13.32 -7.79 4.40
N ASN A 90 12.00 -7.92 4.31
CA ASN A 90 11.28 -7.73 3.05
C ASN A 90 11.27 -6.25 2.61
N LEU A 91 11.09 -5.31 3.54
CA LEU A 91 11.18 -3.87 3.24
C LEU A 91 12.58 -3.52 2.72
N ASP A 92 13.64 -3.96 3.42
CA ASP A 92 15.03 -3.74 3.01
C ASP A 92 15.32 -4.36 1.64
N SER A 93 14.79 -5.56 1.37
CA SER A 93 14.98 -6.23 0.08
C SER A 93 14.32 -5.47 -1.07
N ILE A 94 13.17 -4.84 -0.83
CA ILE A 94 12.47 -4.01 -1.81
C ILE A 94 13.27 -2.74 -2.11
N GLU A 95 13.80 -2.07 -1.09
CA GLU A 95 14.63 -0.88 -1.25
C GLU A 95 15.94 -1.19 -1.97
N ASN A 96 16.60 -2.30 -1.61
CA ASN A 96 17.80 -2.79 -2.30
C ASN A 96 17.54 -3.13 -3.78
N ALA A 97 16.30 -3.47 -4.14
CA ALA A 97 15.86 -3.70 -5.51
C ALA A 97 15.36 -2.42 -6.20
N LEU A 98 15.62 -1.24 -5.65
CA LEU A 98 15.21 0.08 -6.16
C LEU A 98 13.69 0.32 -6.14
N GLY A 99 12.94 -0.47 -5.38
CA GLY A 99 11.58 -0.15 -4.96
C GLY A 99 11.57 0.82 -3.78
N ALA A 100 10.39 1.31 -3.41
CA ALA A 100 10.22 2.14 -2.23
C ALA A 100 9.45 1.37 -1.14
N ALA A 101 9.88 1.49 0.11
CA ALA A 101 9.21 0.87 1.24
C ALA A 101 8.95 1.92 2.34
N ILE A 102 7.82 1.80 3.05
CA ILE A 102 7.53 2.68 4.20
C ILE A 102 6.72 1.93 5.26
N VAL A 103 7.00 2.23 6.52
CA VAL A 103 6.17 1.82 7.66
C VAL A 103 5.21 2.95 8.00
N VAL A 104 3.92 2.62 8.08
CA VAL A 104 2.85 3.60 8.29
C VAL A 104 2.05 3.28 9.54
N ASN A 105 1.78 4.29 10.36
CA ASN A 105 0.94 4.23 11.55
C ASN A 105 0.07 5.50 11.66
N GLU A 106 -0.60 5.69 12.78
CA GLU A 106 -1.54 6.79 13.01
C GLU A 106 -0.89 8.19 12.93
N VAL A 107 0.43 8.26 13.14
CA VAL A 107 1.19 9.52 13.12
C VAL A 107 1.42 9.99 11.69
N ASN A 108 1.83 9.08 10.79
CA ASN A 108 2.23 9.42 9.42
C ASN A 108 1.26 8.93 8.33
N MET A 109 0.13 8.29 8.67
CA MET A 109 -0.82 7.76 7.69
C MET A 109 -1.38 8.80 6.71
N ASN A 110 -1.29 10.10 7.00
CA ASN A 110 -1.73 11.17 6.11
C ASN A 110 -0.66 11.65 5.11
N GLU A 111 0.55 11.08 5.18
CA GLU A 111 1.70 11.53 4.39
C GLU A 111 1.99 10.62 3.18
N VAL A 112 1.29 9.48 3.06
CA VAL A 112 1.53 8.47 2.01
C VAL A 112 1.47 9.07 0.61
N LYS A 113 0.50 9.96 0.38
CA LYS A 113 0.36 10.65 -0.90
C LYS A 113 1.61 11.47 -1.25
N THR A 114 2.04 12.31 -0.32
CA THR A 114 3.21 13.18 -0.46
C THR A 114 4.48 12.35 -0.62
N TRP A 115 4.65 11.32 0.20
CA TRP A 115 5.75 10.37 0.11
C TRP A 115 5.84 9.75 -1.28
N LEU A 116 4.73 9.21 -1.80
CA LEU A 116 4.72 8.53 -3.09
C LEU A 116 4.96 9.50 -4.27
N THR A 117 4.47 10.73 -4.20
CA THR A 117 4.73 11.75 -5.23
C THR A 117 6.18 12.23 -5.25
N ASN A 118 6.88 12.20 -4.11
CA ASN A 118 8.29 12.59 -4.03
C ASN A 118 9.26 11.56 -4.62
N LEU A 119 8.77 10.38 -5.03
CA LEU A 119 9.57 9.33 -5.67
C LEU A 119 9.70 9.49 -7.20
N LEU A 120 9.00 10.47 -7.78
CA LEU A 120 8.96 10.76 -9.22
C LEU A 120 10.03 11.78 -9.60
#